data_AF-A0A6P2AX97-F1
#
_entry.id   AF-A0A6P2AX97-F1
#
_cell.length_a   1.000
_cell.length_b   1.000
_cell.length_c   1.000
_cell.angle_alpha   90.00
_cell.angle_beta   90.00
_cell.angle_gamma   90.00
#
_symmetry.space_group_name_H-M   'P 1'
#
loop_
_entity.id
_entity.type
_entity.pdbx_description
1 polymer ?
#
loop_
_entity_poly.entity_id
_entity_poly.type
_entity_poly.pdbx_seq_one_letter_code
_entity_poly.pdbx_strand_id
1 'polypeptide(L)'
;APSPITTLEGEVIPPDSPSARLKEPERRFGAIRLDELCRITGLNLGEIQAKAVTVGLSIYEAIEIETGWQYDPQTATFAPPL
;
A
#
# COMPACT_ATOMS: atom_id res chain seq x y z
N ALA A 1 19.02 -30.24 -56.17
CA ALA A 1 18.31 -29.57 -55.08
C ALA A 1 18.74 -28.11 -55.06
N PRO A 2 17.80 -27.15 -54.94
CA PRO A 2 17.20 -26.84 -53.64
C PRO A 2 15.67 -26.71 -53.66
N SER A 3 15.05 -26.96 -52.51
CA SER A 3 13.62 -26.89 -52.25
C SER A 3 13.14 -25.44 -52.11
N PRO A 4 11.96 -25.06 -52.63
CA PRO A 4 11.30 -23.83 -52.20
C PRO A 4 10.59 -24.06 -50.86
N ILE A 5 10.85 -23.13 -49.95
CA ILE A 5 10.49 -23.09 -48.54
C ILE A 5 8.97 -22.94 -48.38
N THR A 6 8.39 -23.78 -47.51
CA THR A 6 7.05 -23.61 -46.94
C THR A 6 6.90 -22.21 -46.35
N THR A 7 6.10 -21.37 -46.98
CA THR A 7 5.66 -20.09 -46.39
C THR A 7 4.49 -20.39 -45.46
N LEU A 8 4.77 -20.47 -44.16
CA LEU A 8 3.76 -20.39 -43.10
C LEU A 8 3.39 -18.92 -42.96
N GLU A 9 2.37 -18.48 -43.68
CA GLU A 9 1.69 -17.23 -43.38
C GLU A 9 0.75 -17.45 -42.20
N GLY A 10 0.84 -16.57 -41.20
CA GLY A 10 -0.13 -16.49 -40.13
C GLY A 10 0.46 -16.51 -38.72
N GLU A 11 1.46 -15.69 -38.44
CA GLU A 11 1.63 -15.19 -37.07
C GLU A 11 0.47 -14.24 -36.78
N VAL A 12 -0.66 -14.80 -36.39
CA VAL A 12 -1.76 -14.04 -35.81
C VAL A 12 -1.30 -13.62 -34.43
N ILE A 13 -0.75 -12.41 -34.34
CA ILE A 13 -0.51 -11.72 -33.08
C ILE A 13 -1.90 -11.47 -32.48
N PRO A 14 -2.30 -12.11 -31.37
CA PRO A 14 -3.61 -11.80 -30.77
C PRO A 14 -3.55 -10.37 -30.20
N PRO A 15 -4.43 -9.46 -30.65
CA PRO A 15 -4.53 -8.12 -30.08
C PRO A 15 -5.54 -8.19 -28.94
N ASP A 16 -5.11 -8.64 -27.78
CA ASP A 16 -5.72 -8.23 -26.52
C ASP A 16 -4.77 -8.67 -25.41
N SER A 17 -3.82 -7.81 -25.06
CA SER A 17 -3.29 -7.83 -23.71
C SER A 17 -4.51 -7.66 -22.81
N PRO A 18 -5.00 -8.70 -22.10
CA PRO A 18 -6.03 -8.47 -21.12
C PRO A 18 -5.41 -7.45 -20.18
N SER A 19 -6.07 -6.31 -20.09
CA SER A 19 -5.69 -5.21 -19.22
C SER A 19 -5.07 -5.81 -17.98
N ALA A 20 -3.80 -5.49 -17.73
CA ALA A 20 -3.27 -5.60 -16.39
C ALA A 20 -4.18 -4.69 -15.55
N ARG A 21 -5.33 -5.22 -15.12
CA ARG A 21 -5.93 -4.87 -13.85
C ARG A 21 -4.80 -5.17 -12.91
N LEU A 22 -3.98 -4.15 -12.68
CA LEU A 22 -3.32 -3.94 -11.42
C LEU A 22 -4.43 -4.30 -10.44
N LYS A 23 -4.36 -5.51 -9.89
CA LYS A 23 -5.15 -5.85 -8.72
C LYS A 23 -4.73 -4.76 -7.76
N GLU A 24 -5.57 -3.73 -7.63
CA GLU A 24 -5.51 -2.84 -6.49
C GLU A 24 -5.41 -3.82 -5.32
N PRO A 25 -4.28 -3.84 -4.59
CA PRO A 25 -4.08 -4.82 -3.54
C PRO A 25 -5.33 -4.71 -2.68
N GLU A 26 -6.09 -5.81 -2.59
CA GLU A 26 -7.33 -5.88 -1.85
C GLU A 26 -7.09 -5.10 -0.57
N ARG A 27 -7.74 -3.93 -0.43
CA ARG A 27 -7.59 -3.09 0.75
C ARG A 27 -8.12 -3.92 1.89
N ARG A 28 -7.22 -4.69 2.50
CA ARG A 28 -7.44 -5.31 3.79
C ARG A 28 -7.78 -4.12 4.67
N PHE A 29 -9.06 -3.96 4.98
CA PHE A 29 -9.48 -3.17 6.13
C PHE A 29 -8.69 -3.76 7.29
N GLY A 30 -7.57 -3.12 7.65
CA GLY A 30 -6.61 -3.79 8.50
C GLY A 30 -5.22 -3.18 8.55
N ALA A 31 -4.70 -2.52 7.51
CA ALA A 31 -3.40 -1.86 7.61
C ALA A 31 -3.28 -0.70 6.61
N ILE A 32 -3.06 0.53 7.10
CA ILE A 32 -2.95 1.75 6.29
C ILE A 32 -1.66 2.50 6.59
N ARG A 33 -1.20 3.36 5.67
CA ARG A 33 -0.02 4.20 5.94
C ARG A 33 -0.36 5.37 6.85
N LEU A 34 0.66 5.96 7.47
CA LEU A 34 0.52 7.15 8.33
C LEU A 34 -0.25 8.30 7.65
N ASP A 35 0.07 8.59 6.38
CA ASP A 35 -0.60 9.68 5.64
C ASP A 35 -2.11 9.45 5.51
N GLU A 36 -2.51 8.19 5.26
CA GLU A 36 -3.91 7.82 5.15
C GLU A 36 -4.60 7.79 6.51
N LEU A 37 -3.90 7.32 7.56
CA LEU A 37 -4.38 7.40 8.94
C LEU A 37 -4.66 8.85 9.34
N CYS A 38 -3.75 9.77 9.02
CA CYS A 38 -3.92 11.19 9.32
C CYS A 38 -5.13 11.80 8.60
N ARG A 39 -5.37 11.40 7.34
CA ARG A 39 -6.55 11.86 6.60
C ARG A 39 -7.86 11.32 7.18
N ILE A 40 -7.88 10.07 7.63
CA ILE A 40 -9.09 9.42 8.16
C ILE A 40 -9.42 9.91 9.57
N THR A 41 -8.41 10.04 10.43
CA THR A 41 -8.57 10.40 11.84
C THR A 41 -8.51 11.91 12.09
N GLY A 42 -8.02 12.70 11.12
CA GLY A 42 -7.74 14.12 11.33
C GLY A 42 -6.56 14.39 12.25
N LEU A 43 -5.68 13.39 12.48
CA LEU A 43 -4.49 13.52 13.32
C LEU A 43 -3.59 14.67 12.85
N ASN A 44 -3.26 15.55 13.78
CA ASN A 44 -2.24 16.57 13.57
C ASN A 44 -0.87 16.06 14.05
N LEU A 45 -0.02 15.63 13.12
CA LEU A 45 1.30 15.10 13.44
C LEU A 45 2.17 16.08 14.25
N GLY A 46 1.99 17.39 14.09
CA GLY A 46 2.75 18.37 14.86
C GLY A 46 2.39 18.35 16.35
N GLU A 47 1.10 18.29 16.67
CA GLU A 47 0.61 18.19 18.05
C GLU A 47 1.01 16.86 18.69
N ILE A 48 0.92 15.77 17.92
CA ILE A 48 1.28 14.43 18.38
C ILE A 48 2.77 14.30 18.62
N GLN A 49 3.60 14.87 17.74
CA GLN A 49 5.04 14.92 17.94
C GLN A 49 5.40 15.73 19.20
N ALA A 50 4.74 16.88 19.42
CA ALA A 50 4.96 17.69 20.62
C ALA A 50 4.56 16.93 21.91
N LYS A 51 3.41 16.23 21.91
CA LYS A 51 2.97 15.36 23.01
C LYS A 51 3.98 14.22 23.25
N ALA A 52 4.42 13.54 22.19
CA ALA A 52 5.38 12.45 22.26
C ALA A 52 6.68 12.89 22.93
N VAL A 53 7.25 14.02 22.50
CA VAL A 53 8.46 14.61 23.09
C VAL A 53 8.24 14.97 24.57
N THR A 54 7.09 15.55 24.92
CA THR A 54 6.79 15.97 26.30
C THR A 54 6.71 14.78 27.27
N VAL A 55 6.17 13.65 26.80
CA VAL A 55 5.96 12.43 27.61
C VAL A 55 7.15 11.47 27.50
N GLY A 56 8.07 11.69 26.56
CA GLY A 56 9.20 10.80 26.30
C GLY A 56 8.83 9.54 25.51
N LEU A 57 7.79 9.61 24.69
CA LEU A 57 7.34 8.52 23.81
C LEU A 57 7.86 8.72 22.39
N SER A 58 7.88 7.65 21.60
CA SER A 58 8.02 7.77 20.15
C SER A 58 6.76 8.36 19.53
N ILE A 59 6.90 8.96 18.34
CA ILE A 59 5.74 9.48 17.59
C ILE A 59 4.74 8.36 17.27
N TYR A 60 5.23 7.14 17.01
CA TYR A 60 4.39 5.98 16.71
C TYR A 60 3.57 5.57 17.93
N GLU A 61 4.19 5.41 19.10
CA GLU A 61 3.46 5.12 20.35
C GLU A 61 2.41 6.20 20.67
N ALA A 62 2.74 7.48 20.44
CA ALA A 62 1.78 8.55 20.64
C ALA A 62 0.59 8.46 19.67
N ILE A 63 0.83 8.06 18.42
CA ILE A 63 -0.23 7.78 17.43
C ILE A 63 -1.07 6.58 17.87
N GLU A 64 -0.45 5.51 18.38
CA GLU A 64 -1.15 4.33 18.89
C GLU A 64 -2.07 4.68 20.05
N ILE A 65 -1.63 5.55 20.97
CA ILE A 65 -2.43 6.01 22.10
C ILE A 65 -3.60 6.91 21.64
N GLU A 66 -3.35 7.83 20.71
CA GLU A 66 -4.37 8.80 20.27
C GLU A 66 -5.44 8.14 19.40
N THR A 67 -5.06 7.17 18.55
CA THR A 67 -5.98 6.55 17.59
C THR A 67 -6.49 5.19 18.01
N GLY A 68 -5.75 4.49 18.87
CA GLY A 68 -5.94 3.06 19.13
C GLY A 68 -5.44 2.14 18.01
N TRP A 69 -4.85 2.69 16.94
CA TRP A 69 -4.31 1.90 15.83
C TRP A 69 -2.88 1.49 16.13
N GLN A 70 -2.56 0.22 15.91
CA GLN A 70 -1.24 -0.33 16.22
C GLN A 70 -0.27 -0.17 15.06
N TYR A 71 0.96 0.28 15.32
CA TYR A 71 2.00 0.44 14.32
C TYR A 71 2.74 -0.89 14.07
N ASP A 72 2.76 -1.32 12.81
CA ASP A 72 3.55 -2.45 12.33
C ASP A 72 4.86 -1.94 11.71
N PRO A 73 6.03 -2.17 12.35
CA PRO A 73 7.32 -1.70 11.87
C PRO A 73 7.86 -2.51 10.68
N GLN A 74 7.36 -3.73 10.43
CA GLN A 74 7.81 -4.55 9.29
C GLN A 74 7.25 -4.02 7.98
N THR A 75 6.03 -3.50 8.03
CA THR A 75 5.29 -2.99 6.87
C THR A 75 5.19 -1.47 6.83
N ALA A 76 5.58 -0.78 7.91
CA ALA A 76 5.42 0.66 8.11
C ALA A 76 3.96 1.11 7.92
N THR A 77 3.03 0.34 8.50
CA THR A 77 1.59 0.59 8.44
C THR A 77 0.96 0.59 9.84
N PHE A 78 -0.26 1.10 9.92
CA PHE A 78 -1.08 1.13 11.11
C PHE A 78 -2.30 0.25 10.92
N ALA A 79 -2.57 -0.62 11.88
CA ALA A 79 -3.73 -1.51 11.89
C ALA A 79 -4.79 -1.01 12.88
N PRO A 80 -6.09 -1.08 12.53
CA PRO A 80 -7.14 -0.74 13.48
C PRO A 80 -7.15 -1.74 14.65
N PRO A 81 -7.68 -1.34 15.81
CA PRO A 81 -7.86 -2.27 16.93
C PRO A 81 -8.80 -3.42 16.55
N LEU A 82 -8.53 -4.62 17.09
CA LEU A 82 -9.33 -5.84 16.88
C LEU A 82 -10.68 -5.80 17.62
#